data_AF-A0A4P5U542-F1
#
_entry.id   AF-A0A4P5U542-F1
#
_cell.length_a   1.000
_cell.length_b   1.000
_cell.length_c   1.000
_cell.angle_alpha   90.00
_cell.angle_beta   90.00
_cell.angle_gamma   90.00
#
_symmetry.space_group_name_H-M   'P 1'
#
loop_
_entity.id
_entity.type
_entity.pdbx_description
1 polymer ?
#
loop_
_entity_poly.entity_id
_entity_poly.type
_entity_poly.pdbx_seq_one_letter_code
_entity_poly.pdbx_strand_id
1 'polypeptide(L)'
;MRQAFDGVLGLRLSASDWVEGGWDLAQSTELALRLKALGCDFIHMSSGGVSPQQKITLGPGYQVPFARAIRQASGMLTTAVGLITEPAQAEAILQAGDADLIALARAFLYQPRWGWQAAAALGGTVTATPAYWRCLPREAQAVFGRVSVGMR
;
A
#
# COMPACT_ATOMS: atom_id res chain seq x y z
N MET A 1 1.47 2.47 23.59
CA MET A 1 2.30 2.55 22.37
C MET A 1 2.80 3.96 22.13
N ARG A 2 1.94 4.95 21.80
CA ARG A 2 2.41 6.32 21.54
C ARG A 2 3.22 6.96 22.69
N GLN A 3 2.89 6.67 23.95
CA GLN A 3 3.66 7.16 25.11
C GLN A 3 5.10 6.59 25.21
N ALA A 4 5.40 5.49 24.52
CA ALA A 4 6.66 4.76 24.63
C ALA A 4 7.50 4.76 23.34
N PHE A 5 6.98 5.35 22.27
CA PHE A 5 7.63 5.44 20.97
C PHE A 5 7.32 6.81 20.40
N ASP A 6 8.26 7.46 19.73
CA ASP A 6 8.17 8.83 19.19
C ASP A 6 8.25 8.89 17.65
N GLY A 7 8.64 7.79 17.00
CA GLY A 7 8.68 7.68 15.53
C GLY A 7 7.31 7.49 14.85
N VAL A 8 7.32 7.10 13.57
CA VAL A 8 6.08 6.88 12.80
C VAL A 8 5.35 5.63 13.29
N LEU A 9 4.11 5.80 13.77
CA LEU A 9 3.27 4.75 14.31
C LEU A 9 1.96 4.65 13.51
N GLY A 10 1.71 3.48 12.94
CA GLY A 10 0.43 3.18 12.28
C GLY A 10 -0.21 1.90 12.77
N LEU A 11 -1.49 1.74 12.49
CA LEU A 11 -2.27 0.54 12.79
C LEU A 11 -2.70 -0.15 11.50
N ARG A 12 -2.69 -1.50 11.49
CA ARG A 12 -3.36 -2.27 10.44
C ARG A 12 -4.69 -2.81 10.96
N LEU A 13 -5.76 -2.59 10.19
CA LEU A 13 -7.12 -2.93 10.60
C LEU A 13 -7.84 -3.72 9.49
N SER A 14 -8.60 -4.74 9.88
CA SER A 14 -9.63 -5.31 9.01
C SER A 14 -10.87 -4.42 9.03
N ALA A 15 -11.15 -3.75 7.92
CA ALA A 15 -12.23 -2.77 7.79
C ALA A 15 -13.64 -3.37 7.93
N SER A 16 -13.75 -4.67 7.69
CA SER A 16 -14.98 -5.42 7.80
C SER A 16 -14.66 -6.89 8.02
N ASP A 17 -15.49 -7.56 8.80
CA ASP A 17 -15.46 -9.03 8.96
C ASP A 17 -16.22 -9.77 7.86
N TRP A 18 -16.96 -9.06 7.02
CA TRP A 18 -17.78 -9.62 5.93
C TRP A 18 -18.84 -10.64 6.39
N VAL A 19 -19.34 -10.48 7.60
CA VAL A 19 -20.44 -11.26 8.18
C VAL A 19 -21.46 -10.32 8.82
N GLU A 20 -22.72 -10.74 8.81
CA GLU A 20 -23.79 -10.00 9.48
C GLU A 20 -23.52 -9.89 10.99
N GLY A 21 -23.68 -8.69 11.54
CA GLY A 21 -23.36 -8.41 12.95
C GLY A 21 -21.87 -8.40 13.31
N GLY A 22 -20.98 -8.61 12.34
CA GLY A 22 -19.53 -8.48 12.53
C GLY A 22 -19.03 -7.04 12.50
N TRP A 23 -17.71 -6.87 12.60
CA TRP A 23 -17.08 -5.56 12.48
C TRP A 23 -17.35 -4.95 11.09
N ASP A 24 -17.65 -3.65 11.04
CA ASP A 24 -17.99 -2.93 9.82
C ASP A 24 -17.17 -1.65 9.57
N LEU A 25 -17.44 -1.02 8.42
CA LEU A 25 -16.74 0.18 8.00
C LEU A 25 -17.08 1.39 8.88
N ALA A 26 -18.29 1.48 9.43
CA ALA A 26 -18.67 2.59 10.29
C ALA A 26 -17.88 2.54 11.61
N GLN A 27 -17.77 1.35 12.21
CA GLN A 27 -16.93 1.10 13.38
C GLN A 27 -15.45 1.35 13.09
N SER A 28 -14.96 0.90 11.92
CA SER A 28 -13.60 1.21 11.47
C SER A 28 -13.34 2.70 11.36
N THR A 29 -14.31 3.47 10.88
CA THR A 29 -14.23 4.93 10.72
C THR A 29 -14.15 5.62 12.08
N GLU A 30 -15.02 5.23 13.02
CA GLU A 30 -14.99 5.75 14.39
C GLU A 30 -13.66 5.44 15.08
N LEU A 31 -13.16 4.22 14.93
CA LEU A 31 -11.86 3.83 15.46
C LEU A 31 -10.73 4.67 14.85
N ALA A 32 -10.74 4.88 13.53
CA ALA A 32 -9.74 5.69 12.83
C ALA A 32 -9.71 7.14 13.34
N LEU A 33 -10.87 7.75 13.58
CA LEU A 33 -10.98 9.09 14.16
C LEU A 33 -10.35 9.16 15.56
N ARG A 34 -10.66 8.18 16.42
CA ARG A 34 -10.09 8.10 17.77
C ARG A 34 -8.58 7.89 17.74
N LEU A 35 -8.09 7.01 16.88
CA LEU A 35 -6.67 6.74 16.71
C LEU A 35 -5.91 7.99 16.24
N LYS A 36 -6.48 8.72 15.27
CA LYS A 36 -5.90 9.98 14.82
C LYS A 36 -5.79 10.99 15.96
N ALA A 37 -6.84 11.14 16.77
CA ALA A 37 -6.82 12.03 17.95
C ALA A 37 -5.77 11.62 19.00
N LEU A 38 -5.40 10.33 19.05
CA LEU A 38 -4.35 9.79 19.93
C LEU A 38 -2.94 9.83 19.31
N GLY A 39 -2.77 10.44 18.13
CA GLY A 39 -1.47 10.59 17.47
C GLY A 39 -1.03 9.37 16.65
N CYS A 40 -1.99 8.61 16.09
CA CYS A 40 -1.70 7.62 15.05
C CYS A 40 -1.43 8.32 13.72
N ASP A 41 -0.31 8.00 13.08
CA ASP A 41 0.18 8.69 11.88
C ASP A 41 -0.52 8.18 10.60
N PHE A 42 -0.78 6.87 10.53
CA PHE A 42 -1.45 6.27 9.39
C PHE A 42 -2.24 5.01 9.76
N ILE A 43 -3.14 4.59 8.88
CA ILE A 43 -3.86 3.33 9.00
C ILE A 43 -3.77 2.50 7.71
N HIS A 44 -3.46 1.21 7.87
CA HIS A 44 -3.38 0.25 6.79
C HIS A 44 -4.66 -0.57 6.73
N MET A 45 -5.43 -0.36 5.66
CA MET A 45 -6.76 -0.94 5.52
C MET A 45 -6.73 -2.29 4.80
N SER A 46 -7.08 -3.34 5.54
CA SER A 46 -7.35 -4.70 5.06
C SER A 46 -8.81 -5.05 5.34
N SER A 47 -9.20 -6.32 5.28
CA SER A 47 -10.51 -6.83 5.70
C SER A 47 -10.47 -8.35 5.92
N GLY A 48 -11.48 -8.86 6.60
CA GLY A 48 -11.72 -10.28 6.81
C GLY A 48 -10.70 -10.97 7.71
N GLY A 49 -10.73 -12.30 7.67
CA GLY A 49 -9.83 -13.20 8.40
C GLY A 49 -10.32 -13.65 9.77
N VAL A 50 -11.44 -13.11 10.25
CA VAL A 50 -11.99 -13.40 11.59
C VAL A 50 -12.97 -14.58 11.58
N SER A 51 -13.76 -14.75 10.51
CA SER A 51 -14.80 -15.78 10.42
C SER A 51 -14.70 -16.59 9.13
N PRO A 52 -14.90 -17.92 9.17
CA PRO A 52 -15.01 -18.73 7.96
C PRO A 52 -16.33 -18.52 7.20
N GLN A 53 -17.32 -17.85 7.79
CA GLN A 53 -18.60 -17.51 7.13
C GLN A 53 -18.51 -16.24 6.27
N GLN A 54 -17.36 -15.56 6.26
CA GLN A 54 -17.13 -14.35 5.48
C GLN A 54 -17.44 -14.55 3.99
N LYS A 55 -18.18 -13.63 3.40
CA LYS A 55 -18.49 -13.61 1.97
C LYS A 55 -17.78 -12.44 1.30
N ILE A 56 -16.61 -12.72 0.71
CA ILE A 56 -15.76 -11.70 0.09
C ILE A 56 -15.82 -11.86 -1.43
N THR A 57 -16.29 -10.83 -2.12
CA THR A 57 -16.13 -10.73 -3.57
C THR A 57 -14.72 -10.22 -3.87
N LEU A 58 -13.84 -11.11 -4.32
CA LEU A 58 -12.48 -10.75 -4.67
C LEU A 58 -12.41 -10.15 -6.08
N GLY A 59 -11.62 -9.10 -6.20
CA GLY A 59 -11.28 -8.43 -7.45
C GLY A 59 -10.08 -7.50 -7.27
N PRO A 60 -9.49 -7.00 -8.37
CA PRO A 60 -8.40 -6.03 -8.28
C PRO A 60 -8.78 -4.84 -7.40
N GLY A 61 -7.98 -4.55 -6.38
CA GLY A 61 -8.23 -3.41 -5.49
C GLY A 61 -9.47 -3.52 -4.60
N TYR A 62 -10.01 -4.71 -4.33
CA TYR A 62 -11.29 -4.87 -3.61
C TYR A 62 -11.36 -4.21 -2.22
N GLN A 63 -10.22 -3.86 -1.59
CA GLN A 63 -10.18 -3.16 -0.30
C GLN A 63 -9.81 -1.67 -0.43
N VAL A 64 -9.48 -1.19 -1.63
CA VAL A 64 -9.22 0.23 -1.89
C VAL A 64 -10.39 1.12 -1.44
N PRO A 65 -11.67 0.74 -1.64
CA PRO A 65 -12.78 1.53 -1.13
C PRO A 65 -12.76 1.77 0.38
N PHE A 66 -12.19 0.84 1.17
CA PHE A 66 -12.04 1.03 2.62
C PHE A 66 -10.96 2.07 2.93
N ALA A 67 -9.80 2.01 2.28
CA ALA A 67 -8.75 3.02 2.43
C ALA A 67 -9.27 4.42 2.07
N ARG A 68 -10.02 4.52 0.97
CA ARG A 68 -10.64 5.77 0.52
C ARG A 68 -11.64 6.31 1.53
N ALA A 69 -12.56 5.48 2.00
CA ALA A 69 -13.61 5.90 2.94
C ALA A 69 -13.00 6.42 4.26
N ILE A 70 -12.02 5.70 4.82
CA ILE A 70 -11.34 6.10 6.05
C ILE A 70 -10.55 7.39 5.85
N ARG A 71 -9.86 7.54 4.71
CA ARG A 71 -9.13 8.76 4.36
C ARG A 71 -10.05 9.96 4.29
N GLN A 72 -11.17 9.85 3.59
CA GLN A 72 -12.15 10.92 3.43
C GLN A 72 -12.80 11.31 4.76
N ALA A 73 -13.15 10.34 5.59
CA ALA A 73 -13.85 10.59 6.86
C ALA A 73 -12.92 11.13 7.96
N SER A 74 -11.68 10.62 8.05
CA SER A 74 -10.77 10.96 9.15
C SER A 74 -9.67 11.94 8.77
N GLY A 75 -9.35 12.08 7.48
CA GLY A 75 -8.15 12.77 6.99
C GLY A 75 -6.85 12.17 7.50
N MET A 76 -6.84 10.93 8.00
CA MET A 76 -5.63 10.20 8.35
C MET A 76 -5.01 9.63 7.07
N LEU A 77 -3.68 9.52 7.03
CA LEU A 77 -3.01 8.87 5.91
C LEU A 77 -3.42 7.40 5.86
N THR A 78 -3.74 6.89 4.67
CA THR A 78 -4.17 5.50 4.50
C THR A 78 -3.26 4.71 3.59
N THR A 79 -3.05 3.44 3.95
CA THR A 79 -2.42 2.45 3.08
C THR A 79 -3.48 1.52 2.51
N ALA A 80 -3.55 1.43 1.18
CA ALA A 80 -4.38 0.46 0.48
C ALA A 80 -3.62 -0.84 0.19
N VAL A 81 -4.33 -1.97 0.26
CA VAL A 81 -3.83 -3.31 -0.07
C VAL A 81 -4.95 -4.11 -0.73
N GLY A 82 -4.61 -5.24 -1.36
CA GLY A 82 -5.59 -6.21 -1.84
C GLY A 82 -5.62 -6.29 -3.36
N LEU A 83 -4.97 -7.34 -3.88
CA LEU A 83 -4.90 -7.62 -5.31
C LEU A 83 -4.46 -6.41 -6.15
N ILE A 84 -3.45 -5.69 -5.66
CA ILE A 84 -2.72 -4.68 -6.43
C ILE A 84 -1.47 -5.37 -6.99
N THR A 85 -1.40 -5.49 -8.30
CA THR A 85 -0.32 -6.22 -8.99
C THR A 85 0.38 -5.41 -10.05
N GLU A 86 -0.31 -4.48 -10.71
CA GLU A 86 0.27 -3.71 -11.81
C GLU A 86 0.71 -2.32 -11.36
N PRO A 87 1.85 -1.79 -11.87
CA PRO A 87 2.28 -0.42 -11.60
C PRO A 87 1.21 0.62 -11.92
N ALA A 88 0.55 0.49 -13.07
CA ALA A 88 -0.52 1.41 -13.48
C ALA A 88 -1.73 1.38 -12.52
N GLN A 89 -2.04 0.22 -11.94
CA GLN A 89 -3.10 0.10 -10.93
C GLN A 89 -2.71 0.83 -9.63
N ALA A 90 -1.47 0.63 -9.16
CA ALA A 90 -0.97 1.31 -7.98
C ALA A 90 -0.94 2.83 -8.17
N GLU A 91 -0.46 3.31 -9.32
CA GLU A 91 -0.45 4.73 -9.67
C GLU A 91 -1.87 5.31 -9.74
N ALA A 92 -2.82 4.61 -10.38
CA ALA A 92 -4.19 5.06 -10.48
C ALA A 92 -4.86 5.27 -9.11
N ILE A 93 -4.58 4.39 -8.14
CA ILE A 93 -5.10 4.51 -6.76
C ILE A 93 -4.56 5.79 -6.09
N LEU A 94 -3.26 6.07 -6.25
CA LEU A 94 -2.62 7.26 -5.68
C LEU A 94 -3.15 8.54 -6.35
N GLN A 95 -3.23 8.57 -7.69
CA GLN A 95 -3.72 9.71 -8.46
C GLN A 95 -5.19 10.03 -8.19
N ALA A 96 -6.00 9.00 -7.93
CA ALA A 96 -7.40 9.18 -7.53
C ALA A 96 -7.55 9.74 -6.10
N GLY A 97 -6.47 9.74 -5.30
CA GLY A 97 -6.53 10.14 -3.89
C GLY A 97 -7.22 9.11 -2.98
N ASP A 98 -7.30 7.85 -3.45
CA ASP A 98 -7.96 6.76 -2.74
C ASP A 98 -7.10 6.19 -1.60
N ALA A 99 -5.78 6.40 -1.66
CA ALA A 99 -4.84 6.10 -0.59
C ALA A 99 -3.58 6.97 -0.70
N ASP A 100 -2.81 7.04 0.37
CA ASP A 100 -1.53 7.75 0.41
C ASP A 100 -0.34 6.78 0.26
N LEU A 101 -0.54 5.49 0.58
CA LEU A 101 0.45 4.43 0.39
C LEU A 101 -0.18 3.18 -0.24
N ILE A 102 0.64 2.41 -0.95
CA ILE A 102 0.27 1.11 -1.53
C ILE A 102 1.07 0.01 -0.85
N ALA A 103 0.39 -0.98 -0.29
CA ALA A 103 1.00 -2.21 0.20
C ALA A 103 0.88 -3.33 -0.83
N LEU A 104 2.00 -4.01 -1.06
CA LEU A 104 2.11 -5.15 -1.96
C LEU A 104 2.50 -6.39 -1.17
N ALA A 105 1.94 -7.54 -1.53
CA ALA A 105 2.24 -8.82 -0.91
C ALA A 105 2.64 -9.86 -1.96
N ARG A 106 1.67 -10.62 -2.50
CA ARG A 106 1.92 -11.69 -3.48
C ARG A 106 2.65 -11.22 -4.75
N ALA A 107 2.32 -10.03 -5.26
CA ALA A 107 3.02 -9.46 -6.41
C ALA A 107 4.52 -9.25 -6.14
N PHE A 108 4.86 -8.78 -4.95
CA PHE A 108 6.24 -8.55 -4.54
C PHE A 108 7.01 -9.85 -4.28
N LEU A 109 6.33 -10.88 -3.74
CA LEU A 109 6.91 -12.21 -3.57
C LEU A 109 7.21 -12.88 -4.92
N TYR A 110 6.27 -12.79 -5.86
CA TYR A 110 6.44 -13.35 -7.21
C TYR A 110 7.50 -12.57 -8.01
N GLN A 111 7.53 -11.25 -7.86
CA GLN A 111 8.43 -10.36 -8.57
C GLN A 111 9.17 -9.44 -7.59
N PRO A 112 10.32 -9.86 -7.02
CA PRO A 112 11.04 -9.07 -6.01
C PRO A 112 11.65 -7.78 -6.55
N ARG A 113 11.63 -7.57 -7.87
CA ARG A 113 12.02 -6.32 -8.55
C ARG A 113 10.82 -5.49 -8.99
N TRP A 114 9.65 -5.70 -8.39
CA TRP A 114 8.42 -4.97 -8.73
C TRP A 114 8.64 -3.46 -8.75
N GLY A 115 9.37 -2.91 -7.77
CA GLY A 115 9.68 -1.48 -7.75
C GLY A 115 10.51 -0.99 -8.95
N TRP A 116 11.37 -1.84 -9.52
CA TRP A 116 12.14 -1.51 -10.73
C TRP A 116 11.24 -1.54 -11.97
N GLN A 117 10.35 -2.53 -12.06
CA GLN A 117 9.35 -2.59 -13.12
C GLN A 117 8.41 -1.39 -13.06
N ALA A 118 7.95 -1.01 -11.86
CA ALA A 118 7.08 0.14 -11.68
C ALA A 118 7.78 1.45 -12.07
N ALA A 119 9.05 1.62 -11.66
CA ALA A 119 9.86 2.75 -12.09
C ALA A 119 10.02 2.79 -13.63
N ALA A 120 10.30 1.66 -14.27
CA ALA A 120 10.40 1.59 -15.73
C ALA A 120 9.07 1.97 -16.42
N ALA A 121 7.95 1.44 -15.92
CA ALA A 121 6.64 1.65 -16.51
C ALA A 121 6.10 3.08 -16.32
N LEU A 122 6.46 3.73 -15.20
CA LEU A 122 5.93 5.03 -14.80
C LEU A 122 6.94 6.18 -15.00
N GLY A 123 8.11 5.90 -15.58
CA GLY A 123 9.17 6.89 -15.77
C GLY A 123 9.82 7.35 -14.45
N GLY A 124 9.72 6.54 -13.40
CA GLY A 124 10.31 6.80 -12.09
C GLY A 124 11.76 6.32 -11.96
N THR A 125 12.36 6.57 -10.80
CA THR A 125 13.71 6.11 -10.45
C THR A 125 13.74 5.44 -9.09
N VAL A 126 14.61 4.44 -8.91
CA VAL A 126 14.83 3.72 -7.65
C VAL A 126 16.33 3.57 -7.40
N THR A 127 16.72 3.51 -6.14
CA THR A 127 18.11 3.23 -5.79
C THR A 127 18.37 1.72 -5.81
N ALA A 128 19.42 1.31 -6.52
CA ALA A 128 19.93 -0.06 -6.49
C ALA A 128 21.37 -0.10 -6.00
N THR A 129 21.77 -1.24 -5.46
CA THR A 129 23.16 -1.46 -5.04
C THR A 129 24.09 -1.49 -6.27
N PRO A 130 25.37 -1.09 -6.13
CA PRO A 130 26.30 -1.03 -7.26
C PRO A 130 26.43 -2.34 -8.05
N ALA A 131 26.29 -3.48 -7.38
CA ALA A 131 26.34 -4.80 -8.02
C ALA A 131 25.25 -5.01 -9.09
N TYR A 132 24.14 -4.28 -9.02
CA TYR A 132 23.03 -4.41 -9.97
C TYR A 132 23.00 -3.34 -11.06
N TRP A 133 23.85 -2.32 -11.03
CA TRP A 133 23.76 -1.18 -11.96
C TRP A 133 23.80 -1.56 -13.46
N ARG A 134 24.33 -2.74 -13.79
CA ARG A 134 24.46 -3.23 -15.16
C ARG A 134 23.40 -4.25 -15.58
N CYS A 135 22.45 -4.61 -14.71
CA CYS A 135 21.49 -5.67 -15.01
C CYS A 135 20.22 -5.18 -15.74
N LEU A 136 20.01 -3.87 -15.83
CA LEU A 136 18.82 -3.32 -16.50
C LEU A 136 18.93 -3.48 -18.02
N PRO A 137 17.83 -3.86 -18.69
CA PRO A 137 17.77 -3.87 -20.14
C PRO A 137 17.83 -2.43 -20.68
N ARG A 138 18.09 -2.30 -21.99
CA ARG A 138 18.34 -1.00 -22.64
C ARG A 138 17.20 -0.02 -22.42
N GLU A 139 15.97 -0.49 -22.54
CA GLU A 139 14.72 0.26 -22.38
C GLU A 139 14.50 0.78 -20.95
N ALA A 140 15.18 0.20 -19.95
CA ALA A 140 15.01 0.55 -18.54
C ALA A 140 16.24 1.26 -17.93
N GLN A 141 17.24 1.65 -18.73
CA GLN A 141 18.51 2.18 -18.21
C GLN A 141 18.37 3.41 -17.29
N ALA A 142 17.29 4.18 -17.43
CA ALA A 142 17.03 5.35 -16.58
C ALA A 142 16.58 5.00 -15.15
N VAL A 143 16.16 3.75 -14.89
CA VAL A 143 15.51 3.34 -13.63
C VAL A 143 16.40 3.56 -12.40
N PHE A 144 17.72 3.44 -12.51
CA PHE A 144 18.63 3.69 -11.38
C PHE A 144 19.12 5.14 -11.27
N GLY A 145 18.57 6.05 -12.09
CA GLY A 145 19.03 7.43 -12.15
C GLY A 145 20.47 7.54 -12.65
N ARG A 146 21.24 8.49 -12.10
CA ARG A 146 22.65 8.66 -12.47
C ARG A 146 23.53 7.66 -11.71
N VAL A 147 23.98 6.62 -12.40
CA VAL A 147 24.94 5.63 -11.89
C VAL A 147 26.26 5.71 -12.66
N SER A 148 27.39 5.55 -11.96
CA SER A 148 28.72 5.54 -12.58
C SER A 148 29.19 4.10 -12.77
N VAL A 149 29.28 3.66 -14.02
CA VAL A 149 29.76 2.32 -14.36
C VAL A 149 31.09 2.46 -15.10
N GLY A 150 32.18 2.03 -14.45
CA GLY A 150 33.47 1.92 -15.11
C GLY A 150 33.48 0.78 -16.15
N MET A 151 34.10 1.02 -17.30
CA MET A 151 34.45 -0.06 -18.24
C MET A 151 35.75 -0.73 -17.76
N ARG A 152 35.82 -2.05 -17.89
CA ARG A 152 37.08 -2.81 -17.76
C ARG A 152 37.68 -2.99 -19.14
#